data_AF-A0A2N9XIN5-F1
#
_entry.id   AF-A0A2N9XIN5-F1
#
_cell.length_a   1.000
_cell.length_b   1.000
_cell.length_c   1.000
_cell.angle_alpha   90.00
_cell.angle_beta   90.00
_cell.angle_gamma   90.00
#
_symmetry.space_group_name_H-M   'P 1'
#
loop_
_entity.id
_entity.type
_entity.pdbx_description
1 polymer ?
#
loop_
_entity_poly.entity_id
_entity_poly.type
_entity_poly.pdbx_seq_one_letter_code
_entity_poly.pdbx_strand_id
1 'polypeptide(L)'
;MNEFNNRITAQRKALKIVNGSGLFFEPLLSLTEKAIDRWSNNNRIDNRNQLVMLLKSISENLFFLANKSQEQVTEDYKILSEKVNNQLLKLKHELENRR
;
A
#
# COMPACT_ATOMS: atom_id res chain seq x y z
N MET A 1 -19.30 -1.09 8.59
CA MET A 1 -17.94 -1.66 8.52
C MET A 1 -17.05 -0.86 9.45
N ASN A 2 -16.32 -1.50 10.37
CA ASN A 2 -15.47 -0.79 11.34
C ASN A 2 -14.20 -0.25 10.65
N GLU A 3 -13.69 0.90 11.07
CA GLU A 3 -12.61 1.63 10.37
C GLU A 3 -11.26 0.90 10.41
N PHE A 4 -11.03 0.18 11.50
CA PHE A 4 -9.92 -0.77 11.61
C PHE A 4 -9.99 -1.87 10.53
N ASN A 5 -11.21 -2.33 10.18
CA ASN A 5 -11.39 -3.27 9.07
C ASN A 5 -11.00 -2.63 7.74
N ASN A 6 -11.23 -1.33 7.53
CA ASN A 6 -10.84 -0.65 6.28
C ASN A 6 -9.32 -0.62 6.12
N ARG A 7 -8.58 -0.28 7.18
CA ARG A 7 -7.10 -0.30 7.16
C ARG A 7 -6.54 -1.69 6.89
N ILE A 8 -6.95 -2.69 7.68
CA ILE A 8 -6.44 -4.06 7.53
C ILE A 8 -6.82 -4.65 6.17
N THR A 9 -8.04 -4.36 5.69
CA THR A 9 -8.49 -4.78 4.36
C THR A 9 -7.65 -4.15 3.26
N ALA A 10 -7.39 -2.83 3.34
CA ALA A 10 -6.56 -2.13 2.36
C ALA A 10 -5.10 -2.62 2.37
N GLN A 11 -4.52 -2.86 3.55
CA GLN A 11 -3.18 -3.45 3.66
C GLN A 11 -3.13 -4.85 3.03
N ARG A 12 -4.08 -5.73 3.36
CA ARG A 12 -4.17 -7.08 2.76
C ARG A 12 -4.35 -7.02 1.25
N LYS A 13 -5.15 -6.07 0.76
CA LYS A 13 -5.38 -5.86 -0.67
C LYS A 13 -4.09 -5.42 -1.38
N ALA A 14 -3.31 -4.50 -0.80
CA ALA A 14 -2.01 -4.09 -1.35
C ALA A 14 -1.06 -5.29 -1.48
N LEU A 15 -0.89 -6.07 -0.40
CA LEU A 15 -0.02 -7.25 -0.41
C LEU A 15 -0.48 -8.28 -1.45
N LYS A 16 -1.79 -8.52 -1.54
CA LYS A 16 -2.37 -9.44 -2.53
C LYS A 16 -2.14 -8.98 -3.97
N ILE A 17 -2.24 -7.67 -4.24
CA ILE A 17 -1.99 -7.09 -5.57
C ILE A 17 -0.52 -7.29 -5.98
N VAL A 18 0.43 -6.93 -5.10
CA VAL A 18 1.87 -7.07 -5.39
C VAL A 18 2.26 -8.54 -5.54
N ASN A 19 1.93 -9.37 -4.56
CA ASN A 19 2.36 -10.77 -4.53
C ASN A 19 1.62 -11.63 -5.56
N GLY A 20 0.39 -11.24 -5.94
CA GLY A 20 -0.38 -11.89 -6.99
C GLY A 20 0.08 -11.54 -8.41
N SER A 21 1.01 -10.58 -8.58
CA SER A 21 1.51 -10.19 -9.90
C SER A 21 2.36 -11.27 -10.56
N GLY A 22 3.04 -12.10 -9.77
CA GLY A 22 4.02 -13.09 -10.25
C GLY A 22 5.34 -12.49 -10.76
N LEU A 23 5.54 -11.17 -10.61
CA LEU A 23 6.69 -10.44 -11.16
C LEU A 23 7.93 -10.47 -10.28
N PHE A 24 7.79 -10.88 -9.02
CA PHE A 24 8.80 -10.70 -7.99
C PHE A 24 9.26 -12.04 -7.44
N PHE A 25 10.57 -12.16 -7.24
CA PHE A 25 11.20 -13.33 -6.65
C PHE A 25 10.84 -13.47 -5.17
N GLU A 26 10.92 -12.36 -4.43
CA GLU A 26 10.56 -12.34 -3.01
C GLU A 26 9.21 -11.64 -2.80
N PRO A 27 8.29 -12.23 -2.01
CA PRO A 27 7.02 -11.59 -1.70
C PRO A 27 7.19 -10.39 -0.76
N LEU A 28 6.33 -9.38 -0.93
CA LEU A 28 6.20 -8.28 0.01
C LEU A 28 5.47 -8.79 1.26
N LEU A 29 6.13 -8.73 2.41
CA LEU A 29 5.61 -9.30 3.67
C LEU A 29 4.79 -8.30 4.51
N SER A 30 5.10 -7.02 4.41
CA SER A 30 4.35 -5.96 5.10
C SER A 30 4.53 -4.62 4.38
N LEU A 31 3.71 -3.64 4.73
CA LEU A 31 3.85 -2.27 4.22
C LEU A 31 4.72 -1.38 5.12
N THR A 32 5.37 -1.89 6.17
CA THR A 32 6.30 -1.05 6.92
C THR A 32 7.44 -0.58 6.01
N GLU A 33 7.96 0.63 6.21
CA GLU A 33 8.99 1.19 5.33
C GLU A 33 10.20 0.25 5.22
N LYS A 34 10.69 -0.28 6.35
CA LYS A 34 11.77 -1.28 6.38
C LYS A 34 11.47 -2.53 5.58
N ALA A 35 10.23 -3.01 5.59
CA ALA A 35 9.85 -4.18 4.80
C ALA A 35 9.77 -3.87 3.31
N ILE A 36 9.30 -2.67 2.94
CA ILE A 36 9.28 -2.21 1.55
C ILE A 36 10.71 -2.06 1.02
N ASP A 37 11.62 -1.45 1.79
CA ASP A 37 13.02 -1.27 1.41
C ASP A 37 13.76 -2.62 1.28
N ARG A 38 13.52 -3.56 2.19
CA ARG A 38 14.08 -4.91 2.08
C ARG A 38 13.55 -5.62 0.84
N TRP A 39 12.24 -5.54 0.60
CA TRP A 39 11.60 -6.17 -0.54
C TRP A 39 12.07 -5.58 -1.88
N SER A 40 12.22 -4.26 -1.97
CA SER A 40 12.72 -3.59 -3.18
C SER A 40 14.17 -4.01 -3.46
N ASN A 41 15.03 -4.00 -2.44
CA ASN A 41 16.43 -4.42 -2.57
C ASN A 41 16.55 -5.88 -3.04
N ASN A 42 15.79 -6.79 -2.42
CA ASN A 42 15.87 -8.21 -2.76
C ASN A 42 15.25 -8.55 -4.12
N ASN A 43 14.34 -7.72 -4.62
CA ASN A 43 13.80 -7.81 -5.98
C ASN A 43 14.54 -6.91 -6.98
N ARG A 44 15.63 -6.25 -6.58
CA ARG A 44 16.45 -5.34 -7.41
C ARG A 44 15.65 -4.19 -8.04
N ILE A 45 14.71 -3.64 -7.30
CA ILE A 45 13.90 -2.50 -7.70
C ILE A 45 14.49 -1.24 -7.04
N ASP A 46 14.80 -0.22 -7.84
CA ASP A 46 15.30 1.06 -7.32
C ASP A 46 14.28 1.69 -6.34
N ASN A 47 14.74 2.28 -5.24
CA ASN A 47 13.86 2.94 -4.26
C ASN A 47 13.14 4.18 -4.80
N ARG A 48 13.66 4.79 -5.87
CA ARG A 48 13.03 5.88 -6.64
C ARG A 48 12.06 5.36 -7.69
N ASN A 49 11.95 4.04 -7.84
CA ASN A 49 10.99 3.45 -8.76
C ASN A 49 9.56 3.79 -8.33
N GLN A 50 8.72 4.10 -9.30
CA GLN A 50 7.33 4.49 -9.07
C GLN A 50 6.55 3.48 -8.22
N LEU A 51 6.81 2.18 -8.38
CA LEU A 51 6.20 1.12 -7.59
C LEU A 51 6.57 1.23 -6.11
N VAL A 52 7.85 1.43 -5.80
CA VAL A 52 8.35 1.56 -4.43
C VAL A 52 7.81 2.83 -3.79
N MET A 53 7.86 3.95 -4.50
CA MET A 53 7.29 5.21 -4.03
C MET A 53 5.79 5.11 -3.75
N LEU A 54 5.04 4.40 -4.60
CA LEU A 54 3.61 4.18 -4.39
C LEU A 54 3.33 3.31 -3.17
N LEU A 55 4.13 2.26 -2.94
CA LEU A 55 4.02 1.42 -1.75
C LEU A 55 4.31 2.19 -0.46
N LYS A 56 5.35 3.03 -0.46
CA LYS A 56 5.66 3.91 0.67
C LYS A 56 4.52 4.89 0.94
N SER A 57 3.96 5.52 -0.09
CA SER A 57 2.84 6.44 0.08
C SER A 57 1.56 5.75 0.58
N ILE A 58 1.28 4.52 0.13
CA ILE A 58 0.16 3.72 0.68
C ILE A 58 0.40 3.42 2.16
N SER A 59 1.63 3.05 2.53
CA SER A 59 2.01 2.79 3.93
C SER A 59 1.75 3.99 4.83
N GLU A 60 2.24 5.17 4.43
CA GLU A 60 2.04 6.42 5.16
C GLU A 60 0.55 6.74 5.33
N ASN A 61 -0.23 6.70 4.25
CA ASN A 61 -1.67 7.00 4.32
C ASN A 61 -2.42 5.98 5.20
N LEU A 62 -2.03 4.70 5.18
CA LEU A 62 -2.62 3.68 6.07
C LEU A 62 -2.22 3.86 7.54
N PHE A 63 -1.02 4.37 7.81
CA PHE A 63 -0.60 4.74 9.16
C PHE A 63 -1.43 5.92 9.68
N PHE A 64 -1.60 6.97 8.88
CA PHE A 64 -2.46 8.10 9.23
C PHE A 64 -3.93 7.71 9.43
N LEU A 65 -4.47 6.80 8.59
CA LEU A 65 -5.82 6.26 8.80
C LEU A 65 -5.96 5.53 10.13
N ALA A 66 -4.93 4.79 10.56
CA ALA A 66 -4.93 4.10 11.85
C ALA A 66 -5.08 5.10 13.01
N ASN A 67 -4.30 6.17 12.96
CA ASN A 67 -4.27 7.19 14.00
C ASN A 67 -5.58 8.01 14.01
N LYS A 68 -6.09 8.40 12.83
CA LYS A 68 -7.34 9.17 12.72
C LYS A 68 -8.58 8.36 13.07
N SER A 69 -8.63 7.05 12.84
CA SER A 69 -9.80 6.20 13.19
C SER A 69 -10.02 6.01 14.70
N GLN A 70 -9.05 6.42 15.52
CA GLN A 70 -9.19 6.46 16.97
C GLN A 70 -9.83 7.78 17.45
N GLU A 71 -9.87 8.78 16.57
CA GLU A 71 -10.59 10.03 16.71
C GLU A 71 -11.85 9.96 15.84
N GLN A 72 -12.87 10.74 16.16
CA GLN A 72 -14.18 10.72 15.49
C GLN A 72 -14.08 10.69 13.95
N VAL A 73 -14.98 9.96 13.27
CA VAL A 73 -15.01 9.86 11.80
C VAL A 73 -15.22 11.23 11.15
N THR A 74 -14.14 11.84 10.67
CA THR A 74 -14.14 13.17 10.05
C THR A 74 -14.17 13.06 8.52
N GLU A 75 -14.46 14.18 7.84
CA GLU A 75 -14.40 14.25 6.39
C GLU A 75 -12.99 13.95 5.86
N ASP A 76 -11.95 14.39 6.59
CA ASP A 76 -10.55 14.05 6.31
C ASP A 76 -10.31 12.54 6.21
N TYR A 77 -10.96 11.75 7.07
CA TYR A 77 -10.84 10.30 7.05
C TYR A 77 -11.38 9.72 5.74
N LYS A 78 -12.55 10.19 5.29
CA LYS A 78 -13.16 9.72 4.04
C LYS A 78 -12.28 10.06 2.84
N ILE A 79 -11.79 11.30 2.78
CA ILE A 79 -10.87 11.76 1.73
C ILE A 79 -9.61 10.88 1.71
N LEU A 80 -9.04 10.59 2.88
CA LEU A 80 -7.84 9.76 2.99
C LEU A 80 -8.12 8.30 2.60
N SER A 81 -9.28 7.76 2.96
CA SER A 81 -9.72 6.41 2.58
C SER A 81 -9.87 6.29 1.07
N GLU A 82 -10.51 7.26 0.43
CA GLU A 82 -10.66 7.32 -1.02
C GLU A 82 -9.29 7.44 -1.73
N LYS A 83 -8.40 8.27 -1.19
CA LYS A 83 -7.01 8.40 -1.68
C LYS A 83 -6.29 7.05 -1.67
N VAL A 84 -6.38 6.28 -0.58
CA VAL A 84 -5.78 4.93 -0.52
C VAL A 84 -6.38 4.00 -1.57
N ASN A 85 -7.70 4.03 -1.76
CA ASN A 85 -8.34 3.22 -2.80
C ASN A 85 -7.81 3.56 -4.20
N ASN A 86 -7.68 4.85 -4.51
CA ASN A 86 -7.12 5.31 -5.78
C ASN A 86 -5.66 4.90 -5.95
N GLN A 87 -4.86 4.89 -4.88
CA GLN A 87 -3.48 4.41 -4.92
C GLN A 87 -3.40 2.90 -5.17
N LEU A 88 -4.32 2.11 -4.62
CA LEU A 88 -4.38 0.67 -4.92
C LEU A 88 -4.72 0.39 -6.38
N LEU A 89 -5.56 1.22 -7.00
CA LEU A 89 -5.84 1.12 -8.44
C LEU A 89 -4.59 1.45 -9.27
N LYS A 90 -3.89 2.53 -8.92
CA LYS A 90 -2.61 2.89 -9.56
C LYS A 90 -1.57 1.79 -9.40
N LEU A 91 -1.51 1.14 -8.24
CA LEU A 91 -0.58 0.04 -7.96
C LEU A 91 -0.85 -1.14 -8.88
N LYS A 92 -2.12 -1.48 -9.06
CA LYS A 92 -2.53 -2.55 -9.98
C LYS A 92 -2.11 -2.23 -11.42
N HIS A 93 -2.38 -1.00 -11.90
CA HIS A 93 -2.00 -0.59 -13.24
C HIS A 93 -0.49 -0.55 -13.47
N GLU A 94 0.29 -0.06 -12.49
CA GLU A 94 1.75 -0.05 -12.56
C GLU A 94 2.32 -1.48 -12.70
N LEU A 95 1.70 -2.46 -12.05
CA LEU A 95 2.09 -3.87 -12.16
C LEU A 95 1.64 -4.50 -13.49
N GLU A 96 0.47 -4.13 -14.00
CA GLU A 96 0.00 -4.59 -15.32
C GLU A 96 0.92 -4.09 -16.44
N ASN A 97 1.40 -2.85 -16.36
CA ASN A 97 2.34 -2.26 -17.34
C ASN A 97 3.75 -2.88 -17.32
N ARG A 98 4.08 -3.66 -16.29
CA ARG A 98 5.39 -4.31 -16.12
C ARG A 98 5.44 -5.75 -16.63
N ARG A 99 4.29 -6.30 -17.02
CA ARG A 99 4.20 -7.61 -17.68
C ARG A 99 4.52 -7.47 -19.16
#